data_AF-A0A5C7WJA4-F1
#
_entry.id   AF-A0A5C7WJA4-F1
#
_cell.length_a   1.000
_cell.length_b   1.000
_cell.length_c   1.000
_cell.angle_alpha   90.00
_cell.angle_beta   90.00
_cell.angle_gamma   90.00
#
_symmetry.space_group_name_H-M   'P 1'
#
loop_
_entity.id
_entity.type
_entity.pdbx_description
1 polymer ?
#
loop_
_entity_poly.entity_id
_entity_poly.type
_entity_poly.pdbx_seq_one_letter_code
_entity_poly.pdbx_strand_id
1 'polypeptide(L)'
;MQKHLSHLLLAGALASFCSNVFSQPLAYVPNEKDGTVSVIDTSTDEVINTLPKKGKLGKKVQAAAIHPSNQKLYVVVRDKNAVSVVDTQLGKQTALIKVGDEPEGIDISPDGKLLAACLEEENAVSLVDLQTNKLKHTIKTQGKNPEHCVFSPDQQWLLASNEESNNVDVINLNTLKSEHLIASTKHPRGVGFSPDGKWAYVANEAANMLEIVSTADWKVQANIKVGLRSNGVKVNADGSRIYVSNGGDHNLSVIDTATREVIATIPVGQRPWNMALTPDGKKLYVANGRSNNVSVIDTQTNAKLKDIAVGNLPWGVVIH
;
A
#
# COMPACT_ATOMS: atom_id res chain seq x y z
N MET A 1 -30.26 79.44 -6.45
CA MET A 1 -30.98 78.18 -6.14
C MET A 1 -30.27 77.03 -6.82
N GLN A 2 -30.29 75.85 -6.21
CA GLN A 2 -29.65 74.56 -6.58
C GLN A 2 -28.24 74.28 -6.03
N LYS A 3 -28.24 73.44 -4.97
CA LYS A 3 -27.11 72.65 -4.48
C LYS A 3 -26.95 71.41 -5.38
N HIS A 4 -25.75 71.13 -5.86
CA HIS A 4 -25.42 69.82 -6.43
C HIS A 4 -24.93 68.88 -5.33
N LEU A 5 -25.66 67.78 -5.12
CA LEU A 5 -25.19 66.60 -4.38
C LEU A 5 -24.33 65.75 -5.31
N SER A 6 -23.09 65.49 -4.92
CA SER A 6 -22.23 64.45 -5.50
C SER A 6 -22.40 63.16 -4.69
N HIS A 7 -22.96 62.12 -5.31
CA HIS A 7 -22.99 60.77 -4.75
C HIS A 7 -21.68 60.03 -5.05
N LEU A 8 -20.95 59.65 -4.01
CA LEU A 8 -19.87 58.67 -4.05
C LEU A 8 -20.50 57.26 -4.13
N LEU A 9 -20.26 56.53 -5.22
CA LEU A 9 -20.51 55.09 -5.31
C LEU A 9 -19.23 54.34 -4.94
N LEU A 10 -19.24 53.70 -3.77
CA LEU A 10 -18.19 52.79 -3.33
C LEU A 10 -18.48 51.40 -3.94
N ALA A 11 -17.70 50.99 -4.93
CA ALA A 11 -17.74 49.62 -5.46
C ALA A 11 -16.85 48.71 -4.60
N GLY A 12 -17.47 47.90 -3.75
CA GLY A 12 -16.77 46.84 -3.02
C GLY A 12 -16.52 45.64 -3.94
N ALA A 13 -15.25 45.34 -4.20
CA ALA A 13 -14.84 44.12 -4.87
C ALA A 13 -14.88 42.93 -3.88
N LEU A 14 -15.84 42.03 -4.06
CA LEU A 14 -15.85 40.72 -3.40
C LEU A 14 -14.87 39.80 -4.13
N ALA A 15 -13.73 39.53 -3.50
CA ALA A 15 -12.83 38.47 -3.94
C ALA A 15 -13.42 37.10 -3.51
N SER A 16 -13.98 36.36 -4.47
CA SER A 16 -14.35 34.96 -4.27
C SER A 16 -13.09 34.10 -4.15
N PHE A 17 -12.82 33.60 -2.95
CA PHE A 17 -11.87 32.51 -2.76
C PHE A 17 -12.49 31.23 -3.32
N CYS A 18 -12.10 30.83 -4.53
CA CYS A 18 -12.34 29.48 -5.01
C CYS A 18 -11.45 28.52 -4.21
N SER A 19 -11.99 27.93 -3.16
CA SER A 19 -11.42 26.71 -2.58
C SER A 19 -11.57 25.61 -3.62
N ASN A 20 -10.45 25.15 -4.18
CA ASN A 20 -10.42 23.90 -4.93
C ASN A 20 -10.83 22.79 -3.97
N VAL A 21 -12.08 22.34 -4.05
CA VAL A 21 -12.53 21.11 -3.40
C VAL A 21 -11.87 19.97 -4.16
N PHE A 22 -10.69 19.56 -3.69
CA PHE A 22 -10.13 18.30 -4.14
C PHE A 22 -11.10 17.19 -3.72
N SER A 23 -11.60 16.42 -4.69
CA SER A 23 -12.31 15.19 -4.38
C SER A 23 -11.41 14.34 -3.49
N GLN A 24 -11.93 13.86 -2.37
CA GLN A 24 -11.22 12.90 -1.53
C GLN A 24 -10.88 11.67 -2.38
N PRO A 25 -9.73 11.01 -2.12
CA PRO A 25 -9.30 9.87 -2.91
C PRO A 25 -10.25 8.68 -2.71
N LEU A 26 -10.19 7.71 -3.62
CA LEU A 26 -10.87 6.44 -3.46
C LEU A 26 -9.92 5.40 -2.86
N ALA A 27 -10.47 4.49 -2.05
CA ALA A 27 -9.74 3.32 -1.59
C ALA A 27 -10.17 2.08 -2.38
N TYR A 28 -9.21 1.28 -2.82
CA TYR A 28 -9.42 0.07 -3.59
C TYR A 28 -9.00 -1.16 -2.76
N VAL A 29 -9.92 -2.10 -2.60
CA VAL A 29 -9.80 -3.24 -1.69
C VAL A 29 -9.96 -4.55 -2.47
N PRO A 30 -8.88 -5.25 -2.84
CA PRO A 30 -8.97 -6.54 -3.52
C PRO A 30 -9.56 -7.60 -2.60
N ASN A 31 -10.63 -8.24 -3.07
CA ASN A 31 -11.41 -9.28 -2.37
C ASN A 31 -11.02 -10.65 -2.93
N GLU A 32 -10.10 -11.36 -2.26
CA GLU A 32 -9.39 -12.51 -2.82
C GLU A 32 -10.32 -13.58 -3.38
N LYS A 33 -11.31 -14.01 -2.60
CA LYS A 33 -12.24 -15.08 -2.98
C LYS A 33 -13.28 -14.65 -4.00
N ASP A 34 -13.57 -13.36 -4.06
CA ASP A 34 -14.61 -12.86 -4.95
C ASP A 34 -14.06 -12.61 -6.35
N GLY A 35 -12.76 -12.39 -6.49
CA GLY A 35 -12.13 -12.04 -7.76
C GLY A 35 -12.45 -10.61 -8.19
N THR A 36 -12.74 -9.74 -7.23
CA THR A 36 -13.19 -8.36 -7.42
C THR A 36 -12.41 -7.40 -6.52
N VAL A 37 -12.65 -6.11 -6.68
CA VAL A 37 -12.10 -5.03 -5.85
C VAL A 37 -13.26 -4.15 -5.39
N SER A 38 -13.45 -3.97 -4.09
CA SER A 38 -14.39 -2.97 -3.56
C SER A 38 -13.78 -1.58 -3.67
N VAL A 39 -14.59 -0.59 -4.07
CA VAL A 39 -14.19 0.82 -4.17
C VAL A 39 -14.91 1.60 -3.09
N ILE A 40 -14.15 2.22 -2.20
CA ILE A 40 -14.66 3.01 -1.08
C ILE A 40 -14.40 4.49 -1.35
N ASP A 41 -15.43 5.32 -1.18
CA ASP A 41 -15.27 6.76 -1.09
C ASP A 41 -14.76 7.13 0.32
N THR A 42 -13.57 7.70 0.42
CA THR A 42 -12.95 8.00 1.72
C THR A 42 -13.57 9.21 2.43
N SER A 43 -14.37 10.01 1.73
CA SER A 43 -15.12 11.13 2.33
C SER A 43 -16.33 10.64 3.13
N THR A 44 -17.01 9.59 2.66
CA THR A 44 -18.22 9.04 3.28
C THR A 44 -17.97 7.72 4.02
N ASP A 45 -16.82 7.08 3.78
CA ASP A 45 -16.50 5.74 4.25
C ASP A 45 -17.54 4.70 3.80
N GLU A 46 -17.97 4.80 2.55
CA GLU A 46 -18.96 3.91 1.93
C GLU A 46 -18.41 3.22 0.69
N VAL A 47 -18.79 1.95 0.50
CA VAL A 47 -18.52 1.24 -0.77
C VAL A 47 -19.45 1.80 -1.83
N ILE A 48 -18.88 2.44 -2.85
CA ILE A 48 -19.62 3.09 -3.94
C ILE A 48 -19.63 2.27 -5.23
N ASN A 49 -18.71 1.30 -5.36
CA ASN A 49 -18.57 0.52 -6.58
C ASN A 49 -17.80 -0.80 -6.31
N THR A 50 -17.89 -1.73 -7.26
CA THR A 50 -17.09 -2.96 -7.29
C THR A 50 -16.46 -3.12 -8.68
N LEU A 51 -15.17 -3.41 -8.72
CA LEU A 51 -14.42 -3.61 -9.96
C LEU A 51 -14.08 -5.09 -10.18
N PRO A 52 -14.14 -5.59 -11.43
CA PRO A 52 -14.70 -4.91 -12.59
C PRO A 52 -16.22 -4.76 -12.44
N LYS A 53 -16.83 -3.79 -13.13
CA LYS A 53 -18.30 -3.56 -13.09
C LYS A 53 -19.12 -4.79 -13.50
N LYS A 54 -18.53 -5.70 -14.27
CA LYS A 54 -19.14 -6.97 -14.69
C LYS A 54 -18.12 -8.10 -14.63
N GLY A 55 -18.53 -9.25 -14.08
CA GLY A 55 -17.71 -10.45 -14.00
C GLY A 55 -16.66 -10.39 -12.89
N LYS A 56 -15.56 -11.12 -13.08
CA LYS A 56 -14.46 -11.27 -12.11
C LYS A 56 -13.12 -11.14 -12.85
N LEU A 57 -12.07 -10.67 -12.17
CA LEU A 57 -10.71 -10.62 -12.70
C LEU A 57 -10.09 -12.03 -12.80
N GLY A 58 -10.38 -12.87 -11.80
CA GLY A 58 -9.96 -14.27 -11.69
C GLY A 58 -10.63 -14.96 -10.51
N LYS A 59 -10.17 -16.15 -10.16
CA LYS A 59 -10.66 -16.91 -8.99
C LYS A 59 -9.92 -16.54 -7.70
N LYS A 60 -8.70 -16.03 -7.80
CA LYS A 60 -7.86 -15.65 -6.66
C LYS A 60 -7.14 -14.34 -6.98
N VAL A 61 -7.66 -13.23 -6.49
CA VAL A 61 -6.99 -11.93 -6.58
C VAL A 61 -6.24 -11.63 -5.28
N GLN A 62 -5.20 -10.81 -5.30
CA GLN A 62 -4.42 -10.55 -4.08
C GLN A 62 -3.98 -9.10 -3.97
N ALA A 63 -2.69 -8.79 -4.06
CA ALA A 63 -2.23 -7.41 -3.97
C ALA A 63 -2.79 -6.54 -5.11
N ALA A 64 -2.95 -5.25 -4.81
CA ALA A 64 -3.33 -4.24 -5.79
C ALA A 64 -2.36 -3.06 -5.68
N ALA A 65 -2.19 -2.31 -6.76
CA ALA A 65 -1.46 -1.06 -6.80
C ALA A 65 -2.19 -0.08 -7.74
N ILE A 66 -2.29 1.18 -7.34
CA ILE A 66 -2.97 2.23 -8.11
C ILE A 66 -1.91 3.14 -8.74
N HIS A 67 -2.01 3.37 -10.06
CA HIS A 67 -1.11 4.28 -10.75
C HIS A 67 -1.25 5.70 -10.21
N PRO A 68 -0.18 6.52 -10.14
CA PRO A 68 -0.27 7.89 -9.62
C PRO A 68 -1.28 8.82 -10.32
N SER A 69 -1.69 8.48 -11.54
CA SER A 69 -2.77 9.22 -12.25
C SER A 69 -4.18 8.85 -11.79
N ASN A 70 -4.36 7.88 -10.90
CA ASN A 70 -5.64 7.31 -10.46
C ASN A 70 -6.54 6.70 -11.56
N GLN A 71 -6.02 6.55 -12.77
CA GLN A 71 -6.79 6.02 -13.92
C GLN A 71 -6.69 4.51 -14.09
N LYS A 72 -5.61 3.90 -13.59
CA LYS A 72 -5.32 2.47 -13.77
C LYS A 72 -5.01 1.81 -12.43
N LEU A 73 -5.82 0.82 -12.08
CA LEU A 73 -5.58 -0.08 -10.96
C LEU A 73 -4.97 -1.38 -11.51
N TYR A 74 -3.88 -1.81 -10.90
CA TYR A 74 -3.22 -3.08 -11.16
C TYR A 74 -3.59 -4.05 -10.05
N VAL A 75 -4.01 -5.27 -10.41
CA VAL A 75 -4.47 -6.26 -9.44
C VAL A 75 -3.86 -7.61 -9.77
N VAL A 76 -3.19 -8.21 -8.81
CA VAL A 76 -2.67 -9.57 -8.91
C VAL A 76 -3.82 -10.54 -9.13
N VAL A 77 -3.67 -11.44 -10.10
CA VAL A 77 -4.59 -12.54 -10.41
C VAL A 77 -3.81 -13.84 -10.41
N ARG A 78 -3.69 -14.45 -9.22
CA ARG A 78 -2.82 -15.60 -8.96
C ARG A 78 -3.15 -16.83 -9.76
N ASP A 79 -4.44 -17.15 -9.88
CA ASP A 79 -4.90 -18.29 -10.69
C ASP A 79 -4.58 -18.16 -12.19
N LYS A 80 -4.03 -17.01 -12.60
CA LYS A 80 -3.61 -16.73 -13.98
C LYS A 80 -2.14 -16.33 -14.09
N ASN A 81 -1.33 -16.36 -13.03
CA ASN A 81 0.08 -15.96 -13.07
C ASN A 81 0.27 -14.58 -13.74
N ALA A 82 -0.58 -13.63 -13.36
CA ALA A 82 -0.75 -12.37 -14.07
C ALA A 82 -1.15 -11.19 -13.16
N VAL A 83 -0.96 -9.98 -13.69
CA VAL A 83 -1.50 -8.74 -13.15
C VAL A 83 -2.56 -8.19 -14.12
N SER A 84 -3.78 -8.01 -13.63
CA SER A 84 -4.87 -7.37 -14.36
C SER A 84 -4.70 -5.85 -14.35
N VAL A 85 -4.93 -5.20 -15.48
CA VAL A 85 -5.01 -3.73 -15.59
C VAL A 85 -6.47 -3.35 -15.69
N VAL A 86 -6.97 -2.59 -14.71
CA VAL A 86 -8.36 -2.14 -14.62
C VAL A 86 -8.39 -0.64 -14.80
N ASP A 87 -9.14 -0.18 -15.79
CA ASP A 87 -9.46 1.24 -15.93
C ASP A 87 -10.50 1.62 -14.85
N THR A 88 -10.15 2.56 -13.98
CA THR A 88 -10.96 2.91 -12.80
C THR A 88 -12.24 3.66 -13.15
N GLN A 89 -12.25 4.41 -14.26
CA GLN A 89 -13.42 5.18 -14.71
C GLN A 89 -14.40 4.30 -15.48
N LEU A 90 -13.89 3.56 -16.45
CA LEU A 90 -14.67 2.59 -17.23
C LEU A 90 -15.12 1.43 -16.33
N GLY A 91 -14.31 1.09 -15.33
CA GLY A 91 -14.52 -0.02 -14.41
C GLY A 91 -14.36 -1.37 -15.11
N LYS A 92 -13.43 -1.47 -16.05
CA LYS A 92 -13.24 -2.62 -16.92
C LYS A 92 -11.77 -3.05 -16.93
N GLN A 93 -11.53 -4.36 -16.94
CA GLN A 93 -10.21 -4.89 -17.26
C GLN A 93 -9.84 -4.56 -18.71
N THR A 94 -8.74 -3.85 -18.91
CA THR A 94 -8.21 -3.43 -20.22
C THR A 94 -7.02 -4.25 -20.68
N ALA A 95 -6.29 -4.89 -19.77
CA ALA A 95 -5.20 -5.80 -20.09
C ALA A 95 -5.01 -6.88 -19.00
N LEU A 96 -4.27 -7.93 -19.34
CA LEU A 96 -3.81 -8.96 -18.41
C LEU A 96 -2.35 -9.28 -18.74
N ILE A 97 -1.45 -8.90 -17.83
CA ILE A 97 0.00 -8.96 -18.05
C ILE A 97 0.52 -10.22 -17.37
N LYS A 98 1.12 -11.13 -18.13
CA LYS A 98 1.81 -12.30 -17.56
C LYS A 98 3.08 -11.82 -16.87
N VAL A 99 3.23 -12.19 -15.59
CA VAL A 99 4.37 -11.74 -14.77
C VAL A 99 5.24 -12.89 -14.27
N GLY A 100 4.75 -14.12 -14.31
CA GLY A 100 5.44 -15.30 -13.76
C GLY A 100 4.55 -16.02 -12.75
N ASP A 101 5.02 -17.14 -12.25
CA ASP A 101 4.24 -18.07 -11.43
C ASP A 101 4.02 -17.54 -10.00
N GLU A 102 2.78 -17.71 -9.51
CA GLU A 102 2.33 -17.31 -8.17
C GLU A 102 2.74 -15.87 -7.76
N PRO A 103 2.24 -14.84 -8.47
CA PRO A 103 2.48 -13.46 -8.08
C PRO A 103 1.78 -13.13 -6.76
N GLU A 104 2.48 -12.49 -5.83
CA GLU A 104 2.00 -12.19 -4.46
C GLU A 104 1.80 -10.68 -4.25
N GLY A 105 2.86 -9.98 -3.80
CA GLY A 105 2.90 -8.53 -3.64
C GLY A 105 3.27 -7.79 -4.92
N ILE A 106 2.69 -6.61 -5.10
CA ILE A 106 3.05 -5.68 -6.18
C ILE A 106 3.21 -4.26 -5.65
N ASP A 107 4.06 -3.47 -6.31
CA ASP A 107 4.24 -2.05 -6.05
C ASP A 107 4.54 -1.29 -7.35
N ILE A 108 4.28 0.01 -7.40
CA ILE A 108 4.55 0.88 -8.54
C ILE A 108 5.68 1.84 -8.19
N SER A 109 6.63 2.02 -9.10
CA SER A 109 7.75 2.93 -8.88
C SER A 109 7.25 4.36 -8.61
N PRO A 110 7.94 5.15 -7.77
CA PRO A 110 7.60 6.55 -7.51
C PRO A 110 7.34 7.42 -8.74
N ASP A 111 8.02 7.17 -9.87
CA ASP A 111 7.79 7.88 -11.14
C ASP A 111 6.61 7.35 -11.99
N GLY A 112 5.93 6.30 -11.52
CA GLY A 112 4.79 5.67 -12.16
C GLY A 112 5.11 4.82 -13.39
N LYS A 113 6.40 4.56 -13.71
CA LYS A 113 6.76 3.87 -14.96
C LYS A 113 6.89 2.36 -14.86
N LEU A 114 7.22 1.84 -13.68
CA LEU A 114 7.44 0.41 -13.48
C LEU A 114 6.46 -0.13 -12.45
N LEU A 115 6.08 -1.40 -12.63
CA LEU A 115 5.45 -2.22 -11.60
C LEU A 115 6.36 -3.39 -11.27
N ALA A 116 6.58 -3.63 -9.98
CA ALA A 116 7.23 -4.83 -9.48
C ALA A 116 6.17 -5.85 -9.07
N ALA A 117 6.44 -7.15 -9.29
CA ALA A 117 5.63 -8.26 -8.81
C ALA A 117 6.53 -9.35 -8.23
N CYS A 118 6.38 -9.65 -6.93
CA CYS A 118 7.03 -10.79 -6.29
C CYS A 118 6.42 -12.09 -6.81
N LEU A 119 7.27 -13.06 -7.15
CA LEU A 119 6.89 -14.36 -7.69
C LEU A 119 7.31 -15.44 -6.69
N GLU A 120 6.33 -15.90 -5.92
CA GLU A 120 6.49 -16.76 -4.75
C GLU A 120 7.25 -18.05 -5.10
N GLU A 121 6.78 -18.78 -6.11
CA GLU A 121 7.32 -20.09 -6.51
C GLU A 121 8.56 -19.98 -7.41
N GLU A 122 8.78 -18.82 -8.04
CA GLU A 122 9.92 -18.62 -8.94
C GLU A 122 11.17 -18.07 -8.25
N ASN A 123 11.07 -17.66 -6.98
CA ASN A 123 12.11 -16.95 -6.24
C ASN A 123 12.64 -15.77 -7.08
N ALA A 124 11.72 -14.88 -7.44
CA ALA A 124 12.01 -13.79 -8.38
C ALA A 124 11.10 -12.58 -8.18
N VAL A 125 11.49 -11.47 -8.80
CA VAL A 125 10.66 -10.27 -8.94
C VAL A 125 10.59 -9.88 -10.41
N SER A 126 9.39 -9.76 -10.95
CA SER A 126 9.15 -9.28 -12.30
C SER A 126 8.96 -7.77 -12.33
N LEU A 127 9.59 -7.11 -13.30
CA LEU A 127 9.44 -5.69 -13.61
C LEU A 127 8.63 -5.52 -14.89
N VAL A 128 7.52 -4.80 -14.81
CA VAL A 128 6.62 -4.49 -15.91
C VAL A 128 6.73 -3.01 -16.26
N ASP A 129 6.86 -2.71 -17.55
CA ASP A 129 6.75 -1.36 -18.08
C ASP A 129 5.26 -0.96 -18.19
N LEU A 130 4.87 0.09 -17.47
CA LEU A 130 3.47 0.52 -17.37
C LEU A 130 2.99 1.40 -18.53
N GLN A 131 3.92 1.91 -19.35
CA GLN A 131 3.57 2.61 -20.58
C GLN A 131 3.08 1.61 -21.64
N THR A 132 3.76 0.47 -21.75
CA THR A 132 3.50 -0.57 -22.75
C THR A 132 2.71 -1.76 -22.23
N ASN A 133 2.53 -1.87 -20.89
CA ASN A 133 1.96 -3.03 -20.20
C ASN A 133 2.68 -4.34 -20.55
N LYS A 134 4.02 -4.31 -20.63
CA LYS A 134 4.83 -5.48 -20.99
C LYS A 134 5.84 -5.81 -19.90
N LEU A 135 6.04 -7.10 -19.68
CA LEU A 135 7.15 -7.60 -18.87
C LEU A 135 8.47 -7.12 -19.49
N LYS A 136 9.31 -6.47 -18.68
CA LYS A 136 10.61 -5.93 -19.07
C LYS A 136 11.76 -6.82 -18.59
N HIS A 137 11.66 -7.31 -17.36
CA HIS A 137 12.71 -8.14 -16.76
C HIS A 137 12.15 -9.02 -15.64
N THR A 138 12.83 -10.13 -15.35
CA THR A 138 12.57 -10.96 -14.16
C THR A 138 13.90 -11.17 -13.44
N ILE A 139 14.00 -10.63 -12.23
CA ILE A 139 15.21 -10.63 -11.40
C ILE A 139 15.10 -11.80 -10.44
N LYS A 140 16.09 -12.71 -10.41
CA LYS A 140 16.12 -13.77 -9.39
C LYS A 140 16.49 -13.18 -8.02
N THR A 141 15.72 -13.56 -7.01
CA THR A 141 16.07 -13.29 -5.61
C THR A 141 17.15 -14.29 -5.18
N GLN A 142 17.98 -13.89 -4.22
CA GLN A 142 18.88 -14.81 -3.53
C GLN A 142 18.12 -15.56 -2.42
N GLY A 143 17.13 -14.91 -1.79
CA GLY A 143 16.20 -15.53 -0.87
C GLY A 143 15.13 -16.36 -1.57
N LYS A 144 14.29 -17.01 -0.76
CA LYS A 144 13.24 -17.93 -1.19
C LYS A 144 11.86 -17.49 -0.76
N ASN A 145 10.89 -17.70 -1.65
CA ASN A 145 9.48 -17.44 -1.41
C ASN A 145 9.22 -15.94 -1.16
N PRO A 146 9.45 -15.08 -2.20
CA PRO A 146 9.26 -13.64 -2.07
C PRO A 146 7.77 -13.26 -2.00
N GLU A 147 7.43 -12.39 -1.06
CA GLU A 147 6.05 -12.13 -0.64
C GLU A 147 5.59 -10.69 -0.88
N HIS A 148 6.43 -9.71 -0.51
CA HIS A 148 6.15 -8.29 -0.70
C HIS A 148 7.37 -7.64 -1.35
N CYS A 149 7.15 -6.83 -2.39
CA CYS A 149 8.19 -5.96 -2.93
C CYS A 149 7.79 -4.49 -2.87
N VAL A 150 8.75 -3.61 -2.54
CA VAL A 150 8.52 -2.16 -2.48
C VAL A 150 9.70 -1.39 -3.04
N PHE A 151 9.41 -0.36 -3.83
CA PHE A 151 10.43 0.55 -4.37
C PHE A 151 10.91 1.52 -3.29
N SER A 152 12.22 1.83 -3.30
CA SER A 152 12.74 2.94 -2.50
C SER A 152 12.25 4.29 -3.05
N PRO A 153 12.09 5.32 -2.21
CA PRO A 153 11.64 6.65 -2.64
C PRO A 153 12.50 7.28 -3.75
N ASP A 154 13.80 6.99 -3.73
CA ASP A 154 14.77 7.47 -4.72
C ASP A 154 14.89 6.58 -5.97
N GLN A 155 14.13 5.49 -6.03
CA GLN A 155 14.06 4.55 -7.17
C GLN A 155 15.37 3.82 -7.48
N GLN A 156 16.32 3.79 -6.55
CA GLN A 156 17.57 3.07 -6.71
C GLN A 156 17.44 1.60 -6.31
N TRP A 157 16.54 1.31 -5.37
CA TRP A 157 16.41 0.00 -4.74
C TRP A 157 14.99 -0.53 -4.82
N LEU A 158 14.90 -1.85 -4.82
CA LEU A 158 13.67 -2.60 -4.62
C LEU A 158 13.93 -3.63 -3.52
N LEU A 159 13.12 -3.63 -2.47
CA LEU A 159 13.18 -4.68 -1.47
C LEU A 159 12.22 -5.80 -1.85
N ALA A 160 12.58 -7.05 -1.57
CA ALA A 160 11.69 -8.20 -1.66
C ALA A 160 11.85 -9.09 -0.41
N SER A 161 10.78 -9.22 0.39
CA SER A 161 10.79 -10.04 1.60
C SER A 161 10.65 -11.52 1.28
N ASN A 162 11.51 -12.37 1.83
CA ASN A 162 11.54 -13.81 1.57
C ASN A 162 11.19 -14.60 2.83
N GLU A 163 10.00 -15.20 2.86
CA GLU A 163 9.45 -15.77 4.09
C GLU A 163 10.15 -17.07 4.53
N GLU A 164 10.56 -17.92 3.58
CA GLU A 164 11.15 -19.23 3.87
C GLU A 164 12.63 -19.12 4.25
N SER A 165 13.35 -18.21 3.60
CA SER A 165 14.78 -18.00 3.85
C SER A 165 15.09 -16.99 4.95
N ASN A 166 14.07 -16.34 5.54
CA ASN A 166 14.20 -15.37 6.63
C ASN A 166 15.15 -14.20 6.29
N ASN A 167 14.97 -13.61 5.10
CA ASN A 167 15.78 -12.46 4.68
C ASN A 167 14.99 -11.54 3.74
N VAL A 168 15.55 -10.38 3.44
CA VAL A 168 15.01 -9.45 2.45
C VAL A 168 16.09 -9.20 1.41
N ASP A 169 15.78 -9.47 0.15
CA ASP A 169 16.62 -9.11 -0.99
C ASP A 169 16.60 -7.60 -1.18
N VAL A 170 17.79 -7.02 -1.35
CA VAL A 170 17.97 -5.62 -1.75
C VAL A 170 18.44 -5.62 -3.20
N ILE A 171 17.51 -5.30 -4.10
CA ILE A 171 17.72 -5.33 -5.53
C ILE A 171 18.10 -3.94 -6.02
N ASN A 172 19.25 -3.83 -6.68
CA ASN A 172 19.68 -2.60 -7.35
C ASN A 172 18.98 -2.47 -8.70
N LEU A 173 18.23 -1.38 -8.90
CA LEU A 173 17.44 -1.18 -10.12
C LEU A 173 18.27 -0.73 -11.33
N ASN A 174 19.51 -0.28 -11.13
CA ASN A 174 20.44 0.02 -12.21
C ASN A 174 21.11 -1.24 -12.76
N THR A 175 21.47 -2.18 -11.88
CA THR A 175 22.16 -3.42 -12.28
C THR A 175 21.21 -4.61 -12.48
N LEU A 176 19.97 -4.47 -12.00
CA LEU A 176 18.92 -5.50 -12.01
C LEU A 176 19.35 -6.79 -11.30
N LYS A 177 20.03 -6.64 -10.16
CA LYS A 177 20.54 -7.76 -9.35
C LYS A 177 20.24 -7.53 -7.89
N SER A 178 19.99 -8.62 -7.17
CA SER A 178 20.08 -8.62 -5.72
C SER A 178 21.55 -8.44 -5.30
N GLU A 179 21.84 -7.32 -4.65
CA GLU A 179 23.20 -6.94 -4.24
C GLU A 179 23.45 -7.11 -2.75
N HIS A 180 22.39 -7.04 -1.93
CA HIS A 180 22.47 -7.25 -0.50
C HIS A 180 21.34 -8.15 0.00
N LEU A 181 21.59 -8.77 1.15
CA LEU A 181 20.61 -9.54 1.89
C LEU A 181 20.55 -9.01 3.32
N ILE A 182 19.38 -8.50 3.70
CA ILE A 182 19.08 -8.16 5.08
C ILE A 182 18.70 -9.46 5.78
N ALA A 183 19.48 -9.89 6.78
CA ALA A 183 19.12 -11.02 7.62
C ALA A 183 17.98 -10.61 8.55
N SER A 184 16.79 -11.19 8.34
CA SER A 184 15.61 -10.91 9.14
C SER A 184 15.41 -11.98 10.20
N THR A 185 14.78 -11.62 11.30
CA THR A 185 14.64 -12.49 12.46
C THR A 185 13.84 -13.77 12.13
N LYS A 186 12.64 -13.64 11.56
CA LYS A 186 11.82 -14.80 11.16
C LYS A 186 10.60 -14.42 10.31
N HIS A 187 10.48 -15.05 9.14
CA HIS A 187 9.32 -14.99 8.25
C HIS A 187 8.90 -13.54 7.92
N PRO A 188 9.77 -12.76 7.26
CA PRO A 188 9.46 -11.38 6.90
C PRO A 188 8.31 -11.30 5.89
N ARG A 189 7.39 -10.36 6.09
CA ARG A 189 6.24 -10.07 5.22
C ARG A 189 6.29 -8.62 4.75
N GLY A 190 5.53 -7.72 5.39
CA GLY A 190 5.44 -6.33 5.00
C GLY A 190 6.77 -5.62 5.12
N VAL A 191 7.14 -4.93 4.04
CA VAL A 191 8.30 -4.04 3.99
C VAL A 191 7.83 -2.62 3.64
N GLY A 192 8.56 -1.61 4.13
CA GLY A 192 8.29 -0.22 3.82
C GLY A 192 9.53 0.65 4.03
N PHE A 193 9.54 1.85 3.44
CA PHE A 193 10.63 2.81 3.60
C PHE A 193 10.19 4.04 4.37
N SER A 194 11.12 4.70 5.07
CA SER A 194 10.93 6.09 5.48
C SER A 194 10.82 6.99 4.26
N PRO A 195 10.08 8.11 4.32
CA PRO A 195 9.95 9.04 3.19
C PRO A 195 11.30 9.60 2.69
N ASP A 196 12.28 9.75 3.57
CA ASP A 196 13.63 10.20 3.22
C ASP A 196 14.55 9.07 2.71
N GLY A 197 14.05 7.83 2.63
CA GLY A 197 14.77 6.66 2.11
C GLY A 197 15.90 6.15 2.98
N LYS A 198 16.13 6.71 4.18
CA LYS A 198 17.24 6.30 5.07
C LYS A 198 16.96 5.04 5.88
N TRP A 199 15.70 4.69 6.04
CA TRP A 199 15.27 3.55 6.83
C TRP A 199 14.36 2.65 6.01
N ALA A 200 14.58 1.35 6.12
CA ALA A 200 13.62 0.33 5.75
C ALA A 200 13.04 -0.31 7.01
N TYR A 201 11.80 -0.76 6.93
CA TYR A 201 11.04 -1.34 8.01
C TYR A 201 10.52 -2.70 7.58
N VAL A 202 10.76 -3.74 8.38
CA VAL A 202 10.41 -5.13 8.03
C VAL A 202 9.59 -5.77 9.14
N ALA A 203 8.33 -6.10 8.86
CA ALA A 203 7.51 -6.88 9.77
C ALA A 203 7.90 -8.36 9.67
N ASN A 204 8.24 -8.96 10.81
CA ASN A 204 8.63 -10.36 10.92
C ASN A 204 7.50 -11.16 11.56
N GLU A 205 6.65 -11.80 10.75
CA GLU A 205 5.38 -12.37 11.17
C GLU A 205 5.54 -13.40 12.29
N ALA A 206 6.48 -14.33 12.14
CA ALA A 206 6.69 -15.39 13.12
C ALA A 206 7.48 -14.92 14.36
N ALA A 207 8.13 -13.76 14.30
CA ALA A 207 8.86 -13.17 15.41
C ALA A 207 8.04 -12.11 16.18
N ASN A 208 6.91 -11.64 15.63
CA ASN A 208 6.02 -10.64 16.24
C ASN A 208 6.74 -9.31 16.51
N MET A 209 7.48 -8.82 15.52
CA MET A 209 8.31 -7.62 15.65
C MET A 209 8.45 -6.86 14.34
N LEU A 210 8.73 -5.57 14.45
CA LEU A 210 9.21 -4.71 13.39
C LEU A 210 10.72 -4.51 13.51
N GLU A 211 11.45 -4.76 12.44
CA GLU A 211 12.88 -4.41 12.33
C GLU A 211 13.04 -3.03 11.67
N ILE A 212 13.96 -2.23 12.20
CA ILE A 212 14.40 -0.97 11.60
C ILE A 212 15.78 -1.22 10.99
N VAL A 213 15.90 -1.00 9.69
CA VAL A 213 17.09 -1.28 8.89
C VAL A 213 17.64 0.02 8.32
N SER A 214 18.93 0.27 8.49
CA SER A 214 19.61 1.40 7.85
C SER A 214 19.84 1.09 6.38
N THR A 215 19.46 2.00 5.47
CA THR A 215 19.70 1.81 4.02
C THR A 215 21.12 2.18 3.60
N ALA A 216 21.90 2.81 4.49
CA ALA A 216 23.30 3.14 4.24
C ALA A 216 24.21 1.91 4.23
N ASP A 217 23.84 0.86 4.99
CA ASP A 217 24.64 -0.35 5.17
C ASP A 217 23.82 -1.65 5.22
N TRP A 218 22.50 -1.57 5.05
CA TRP A 218 21.53 -2.67 5.05
C TRP A 218 21.55 -3.54 6.32
N LYS A 219 21.93 -2.95 7.45
CA LYS A 219 21.96 -3.63 8.75
C LYS A 219 20.75 -3.27 9.60
N VAL A 220 20.23 -4.27 10.31
CA VAL A 220 19.22 -4.09 11.35
C VAL A 220 19.83 -3.27 12.49
N GLN A 221 19.18 -2.16 12.84
CA GLN A 221 19.59 -1.22 13.88
C GLN A 221 18.74 -1.31 15.14
N ALA A 222 17.48 -1.76 15.01
CA ALA A 222 16.59 -1.95 16.14
C ALA A 222 15.47 -2.93 15.83
N ASN A 223 14.95 -3.52 16.91
CA ASN A 223 13.85 -4.46 16.91
C ASN A 223 12.77 -3.94 17.85
N ILE A 224 11.55 -3.77 17.35
CA ILE A 224 10.41 -3.30 18.14
C ILE A 224 9.41 -4.44 18.23
N LYS A 225 9.12 -4.91 19.43
CA LYS A 225 8.09 -5.92 19.65
C LYS A 225 6.71 -5.32 19.33
N VAL A 226 5.93 -6.04 18.53
CA VAL A 226 4.54 -5.69 18.20
C VAL A 226 3.61 -6.86 18.53
N GLY A 227 2.36 -6.81 18.07
CA GLY A 227 1.40 -7.90 18.27
C GLY A 227 1.73 -9.17 17.46
N LEU A 228 0.98 -10.23 17.74
CA LEU A 228 1.20 -11.54 17.14
C LEU A 228 0.91 -11.54 15.63
N ARG A 229 1.79 -12.23 14.89
CA ARG A 229 1.74 -12.36 13.42
C ARG A 229 1.71 -11.00 12.72
N SER A 230 2.71 -10.17 12.99
CA SER A 230 2.90 -8.88 12.31
C SER A 230 2.98 -9.06 10.80
N ASN A 231 2.28 -8.24 10.01
CA ASN A 231 2.14 -8.46 8.57
C ASN A 231 2.43 -7.20 7.76
N GLY A 232 1.44 -6.32 7.56
CA GLY A 232 1.58 -5.12 6.75
C GLY A 232 2.31 -4.02 7.49
N VAL A 233 3.10 -3.22 6.75
CA VAL A 233 3.82 -2.05 7.27
C VAL A 233 3.41 -0.82 6.46
N LYS A 234 3.05 0.26 7.13
CA LYS A 234 2.82 1.56 6.47
C LYS A 234 3.45 2.70 7.26
N VAL A 235 4.18 3.56 6.57
CA VAL A 235 4.79 4.77 7.15
C VAL A 235 3.97 5.98 6.72
N ASN A 236 3.75 6.94 7.62
CA ASN A 236 3.10 8.20 7.27
C ASN A 236 4.03 9.12 6.47
N ALA A 237 3.44 10.11 5.78
CA ALA A 237 4.15 10.95 4.83
C ALA A 237 5.26 11.81 5.45
N ASP A 238 5.13 12.19 6.73
CA ASP A 238 6.17 12.93 7.46
C ASP A 238 7.23 12.01 8.12
N GLY A 239 7.02 10.69 8.07
CA GLY A 239 7.93 9.69 8.63
C GLY A 239 7.93 9.60 10.16
N SER A 240 7.04 10.29 10.86
CA SER A 240 6.97 10.28 12.33
C SER A 240 6.33 9.01 12.91
N ARG A 241 5.52 8.30 12.11
CA ARG A 241 4.79 7.11 12.57
C ARG A 241 4.86 5.94 11.60
N ILE A 242 4.92 4.74 12.17
CA ILE A 242 4.78 3.47 11.47
C ILE A 242 3.56 2.74 12.03
N TYR A 243 2.79 2.15 11.13
CA TYR A 243 1.63 1.33 11.42
C TYR A 243 1.95 -0.11 11.02
N VAL A 244 1.72 -1.05 11.95
CA VAL A 244 1.96 -2.48 11.74
C VAL A 244 0.70 -3.27 12.06
N SER A 245 0.19 -4.06 11.12
CA SER A 245 -0.97 -4.93 11.37
C SER A 245 -0.52 -6.24 12.01
N ASN A 246 -1.27 -6.70 13.02
CA ASN A 246 -0.96 -7.90 13.77
C ASN A 246 -2.07 -8.93 13.55
N GLY A 247 -1.85 -9.84 12.60
CA GLY A 247 -2.84 -10.80 12.11
C GLY A 247 -3.41 -11.70 13.21
N GLY A 248 -2.55 -12.12 14.13
CA GLY A 248 -2.85 -13.05 15.22
C GLY A 248 -3.60 -12.40 16.37
N ASP A 249 -3.31 -11.12 16.65
CA ASP A 249 -3.94 -10.39 17.76
C ASP A 249 -5.12 -9.51 17.34
N HIS A 250 -5.42 -9.44 16.03
CA HIS A 250 -6.54 -8.66 15.51
C HIS A 250 -6.45 -7.16 15.88
N ASN A 251 -5.24 -6.61 15.85
CA ASN A 251 -4.97 -5.23 16.19
C ASN A 251 -3.93 -4.59 15.27
N LEU A 252 -3.74 -3.28 15.41
CA LEU A 252 -2.71 -2.48 14.79
C LEU A 252 -1.77 -1.92 15.87
N SER A 253 -0.46 -1.99 15.67
CA SER A 253 0.52 -1.23 16.46
C SER A 253 0.87 0.08 15.76
N VAL A 254 0.84 1.19 16.51
CA VAL A 254 1.33 2.51 16.07
C VAL A 254 2.65 2.76 16.77
N ILE A 255 3.70 3.04 16.00
CA ILE A 255 5.06 3.21 16.48
C ILE A 255 5.52 4.64 16.20
N ASP A 256 6.10 5.30 17.20
CA ASP A 256 6.81 6.57 17.01
C ASP A 256 8.24 6.29 16.52
N THR A 257 8.64 6.93 15.42
CA THR A 257 9.94 6.64 14.78
C THR A 257 11.12 7.27 15.51
N ALA A 258 10.90 8.34 16.27
CA ALA A 258 11.94 9.01 17.03
C ALA A 258 12.28 8.23 18.30
N THR A 259 11.27 7.77 19.05
CA THR A 259 11.48 6.98 20.27
C THR A 259 11.65 5.49 20.00
N ARG A 260 11.17 5.00 18.85
CA ARG A 260 11.13 3.57 18.49
C ARG A 260 10.26 2.74 19.44
N GLU A 261 9.19 3.34 19.95
CA GLU A 261 8.26 2.72 20.88
C GLU A 261 6.86 2.59 20.27
N VAL A 262 6.14 1.55 20.69
CA VAL A 262 4.70 1.42 20.38
C VAL A 262 3.94 2.42 21.25
N ILE A 263 3.33 3.42 20.62
CA ILE A 263 2.56 4.48 21.29
C ILE A 263 1.06 4.22 21.33
N ALA A 264 0.55 3.27 20.53
CA ALA A 264 -0.83 2.82 20.58
C ALA A 264 -1.00 1.40 20.03
N THR A 265 -1.99 0.69 20.56
CA THR A 265 -2.48 -0.59 20.03
C THR A 265 -3.98 -0.48 19.80
N ILE A 266 -4.43 -0.66 18.56
CA ILE A 266 -5.80 -0.35 18.14
C ILE A 266 -6.50 -1.64 17.70
N PRO A 267 -7.61 -2.06 18.32
CA PRO A 267 -8.34 -3.25 17.89
C PRO A 267 -8.99 -3.03 16.52
N VAL A 268 -8.87 -4.03 15.64
CA VAL A 268 -9.45 -4.06 14.29
C VAL A 268 -10.18 -5.39 14.07
N GLY A 269 -10.56 -5.69 12.83
CA GLY A 269 -11.15 -6.99 12.48
C GLY A 269 -10.15 -8.14 12.54
N GLN A 270 -10.63 -9.34 12.26
CA GLN A 270 -9.84 -10.57 12.31
C GLN A 270 -8.90 -10.69 11.11
N ARG A 271 -7.66 -11.11 11.42
CA ARG A 271 -6.56 -11.29 10.45
C ARG A 271 -6.37 -10.03 9.58
N PRO A 272 -5.98 -8.89 10.17
CA PRO A 272 -5.58 -7.73 9.39
C PRO A 272 -4.36 -8.06 8.52
N TRP A 273 -4.35 -7.50 7.31
CA TRP A 273 -3.28 -7.61 6.32
C TRP A 273 -2.74 -6.22 5.98
N ASN A 274 -2.69 -5.84 4.70
CA ASN A 274 -2.14 -4.56 4.26
C ASN A 274 -3.14 -3.40 4.44
N MET A 275 -2.59 -2.19 4.40
CA MET A 275 -3.29 -0.96 4.76
C MET A 275 -2.81 0.24 3.92
N ALA A 276 -3.64 1.27 3.84
CA ALA A 276 -3.29 2.53 3.18
C ALA A 276 -3.77 3.75 3.96
N LEU A 277 -2.98 4.82 3.89
CA LEU A 277 -3.32 6.13 4.45
C LEU A 277 -4.00 6.97 3.37
N THR A 278 -4.92 7.85 3.79
CA THR A 278 -5.30 8.99 2.95
C THR A 278 -4.10 9.92 2.72
N PRO A 279 -4.04 10.66 1.60
CA PRO A 279 -2.95 11.59 1.30
C PRO A 279 -2.77 12.68 2.36
N ASP A 280 -3.85 13.09 3.02
CA ASP A 280 -3.80 14.04 4.15
C ASP A 280 -3.33 13.39 5.47
N GLY A 281 -3.11 12.08 5.46
CA GLY A 281 -2.61 11.28 6.58
C GLY A 281 -3.62 11.07 7.71
N LYS A 282 -4.86 11.56 7.60
CA LYS A 282 -5.83 11.58 8.72
C LYS A 282 -6.54 10.26 8.95
N LYS A 283 -6.72 9.45 7.90
CA LYS A 283 -7.36 8.14 7.99
C LYS A 283 -6.42 7.04 7.51
N LEU A 284 -6.41 5.93 8.24
CA LEU A 284 -5.79 4.68 7.84
C LEU A 284 -6.88 3.62 7.63
N TYR A 285 -6.84 2.94 6.48
CA TYR A 285 -7.75 1.87 6.13
C TYR A 285 -7.02 0.53 6.20
N VAL A 286 -7.52 -0.40 7.02
CA VAL A 286 -6.90 -1.70 7.28
C VAL A 286 -7.81 -2.82 6.79
N ALA A 287 -7.33 -3.63 5.84
CA ALA A 287 -8.09 -4.79 5.34
C ALA A 287 -8.05 -5.94 6.34
N ASN A 288 -9.22 -6.40 6.79
CA ASN A 288 -9.36 -7.50 7.75
C ASN A 288 -9.88 -8.75 7.04
N GLY A 289 -8.96 -9.58 6.59
CA GLY A 289 -9.26 -10.70 5.70
C GLY A 289 -10.34 -11.63 6.24
N ARG A 290 -10.22 -12.08 7.49
CA ARG A 290 -11.18 -13.04 8.06
C ARG A 290 -12.50 -12.41 8.52
N SER A 291 -12.56 -11.08 8.59
CA SER A 291 -13.79 -10.35 8.91
C SER A 291 -14.55 -9.82 7.69
N ASN A 292 -14.00 -9.96 6.47
CA ASN A 292 -14.61 -9.43 5.24
C ASN A 292 -14.96 -7.92 5.34
N ASN A 293 -14.12 -7.16 6.03
CA ASN A 293 -14.34 -5.73 6.25
C ASN A 293 -13.02 -4.94 6.22
N VAL A 294 -13.14 -3.62 6.19
CA VAL A 294 -12.04 -2.67 6.34
C VAL A 294 -12.28 -1.83 7.58
N SER A 295 -11.32 -1.78 8.50
CA SER A 295 -11.37 -0.85 9.64
C SER A 295 -10.81 0.52 9.23
N VAL A 296 -11.53 1.59 9.57
CA VAL A 296 -11.09 2.97 9.38
C VAL A 296 -10.59 3.52 10.70
N ILE A 297 -9.35 3.99 10.73
CA ILE A 297 -8.68 4.50 11.93
C ILE A 297 -8.42 6.00 11.75
N ASP A 298 -8.76 6.79 12.76
CA ASP A 298 -8.31 8.17 12.89
C ASP A 298 -6.87 8.18 13.42
N THR A 299 -5.95 8.73 12.64
CA THR A 299 -4.52 8.69 12.96
C THR A 299 -4.11 9.74 13.98
N GLN A 300 -4.90 10.80 14.17
CA GLN A 300 -4.62 11.84 15.16
C GLN A 300 -4.91 11.34 16.57
N THR A 301 -6.04 10.66 16.72
CA THR A 301 -6.54 10.14 18.01
C THR A 301 -6.14 8.68 18.26
N ASN A 302 -5.60 7.98 17.25
CA ASN A 302 -5.29 6.54 17.29
C ASN A 302 -6.51 5.70 17.69
N ALA A 303 -7.68 6.02 17.11
CA ALA A 303 -8.94 5.37 17.43
C ALA A 303 -9.62 4.80 16.18
N LYS A 304 -10.27 3.64 16.31
CA LYS A 304 -11.11 3.09 15.24
C LYS A 304 -12.40 3.91 15.14
N LEU A 305 -12.69 4.40 13.95
CA LEU A 305 -13.90 5.15 13.63
C LEU A 305 -15.08 4.22 13.30
N LYS A 306 -14.87 3.27 12.37
CA LYS A 306 -15.89 2.32 11.92
C LYS A 306 -15.26 1.14 11.17
N ASP A 307 -16.09 0.13 10.92
CA ASP A 307 -15.81 -0.95 9.99
C ASP A 307 -16.69 -0.83 8.75
N ILE A 308 -16.14 -1.07 7.57
CA ILE A 308 -16.82 -1.04 6.26
C ILE A 308 -16.87 -2.47 5.72
N ALA A 309 -18.07 -3.02 5.52
CA ALA A 309 -18.21 -4.33 4.89
C ALA A 309 -17.73 -4.27 3.42
N VAL A 310 -16.94 -5.26 3.01
CA VAL A 310 -16.44 -5.41 1.63
C VAL A 310 -16.68 -6.85 1.14
N GLY A 311 -15.98 -7.28 0.09
CA GLY A 311 -16.05 -8.66 -0.37
C GLY A 311 -15.29 -9.63 0.53
N ASN A 312 -15.25 -10.89 0.13
CA ASN A 312 -14.66 -11.98 0.90
C ASN A 312 -13.13 -11.99 0.85
N LEU A 313 -12.52 -12.13 2.03
CA LEU A 313 -11.07 -12.16 2.24
C LEU A 313 -10.35 -10.96 1.60
N PRO A 314 -10.61 -9.71 2.06
CA PRO A 314 -9.86 -8.57 1.60
C PRO A 314 -8.38 -8.69 2.01
N TRP A 315 -7.47 -8.48 1.07
CA TRP A 315 -6.03 -8.69 1.29
C TRP A 315 -5.23 -7.41 1.58
N GLY A 316 -5.72 -6.27 1.11
CA GLY A 316 -5.07 -4.98 1.30
C GLY A 316 -5.97 -3.82 0.96
N VAL A 317 -5.43 -2.61 1.09
CA VAL A 317 -6.09 -1.38 0.65
C VAL A 317 -5.04 -0.56 -0.09
N VAL A 318 -5.40 0.04 -1.22
CA VAL A 318 -4.58 1.08 -1.87
C VAL A 318 -5.38 2.36 -2.05
N ILE A 319 -4.71 3.48 -1.79
CA ILE A 319 -5.24 4.84 -1.88
C ILE A 319 -4.15 5.69 -2.54
N HIS A 320 -4.53 6.55 -3.47
CA HIS A 320 -3.65 7.56 -4.04
C HIS A 320 -4.41 8.86 -4.29
#